data_AF-A0A3B9UWL1-F1
#
_entry.id   AF-A0A3B9UWL1-F1
#
_cell.length_a   1.000
_cell.length_b   1.000
_cell.length_c   1.000
_cell.angle_alpha   90.00
_cell.angle_beta   90.00
_cell.angle_gamma   90.00
#
_symmetry.space_group_name_H-M   'P 1'
#
loop_
_entity.id
_entity.type
_entity.pdbx_description
1 polymer ?
#
loop_
_entity_poly.entity_id
_entity_poly.type
_entity_poly.pdbx_seq_one_letter_code
_entity_poly.pdbx_strand_id
1 'polypeptide(L)' 'MLKNYLEISEEVSKALSEGKPVVALESTIISHGMPYPKNVETALNVEKIIRENGAVPA' A
#
# COMPACT_ATOMS: atom_id res chain seq x y z
N MET A 1 7.00 -19.93 -9.99
CA MET A 1 5.55 -20.23 -10.13
C MET A 1 4.63 -19.10 -9.66
N LEU A 2 4.99 -18.28 -8.66
CA LEU A 2 4.11 -17.18 -8.18
C LEU A 2 3.95 -16.00 -9.15
N LYS A 3 4.90 -15.77 -10.07
CA LYS A 3 4.89 -14.61 -10.99
C LYS A 3 3.65 -14.48 -11.87
N ASN A 4 2.88 -15.55 -12.08
CA ASN A 4 1.65 -15.50 -12.87
C ASN A 4 0.40 -15.10 -12.07
N TYR A 5 0.52 -15.02 -10.74
CA TYR A 5 -0.60 -14.79 -9.82
C TYR A 5 -0.33 -13.66 -8.81
N LEU A 6 0.90 -13.17 -8.75
CA LEU A 6 1.32 -12.14 -7.82
C LEU A 6 2.11 -11.08 -8.58
N GLU A 7 1.59 -9.86 -8.54
CA GLU A 7 2.25 -8.67 -9.06
C GLU A 7 2.66 -7.80 -7.87
N ILE A 8 3.94 -7.41 -7.85
CA ILE A 8 4.51 -6.54 -6.82
C ILE A 8 5.06 -5.33 -7.55
N SER A 9 4.70 -4.13 -7.09
CA SER A 9 5.21 -2.90 -7.68
C SER A 9 6.73 -2.80 -7.56
N GLU A 10 7.37 -2.08 -8.48
CA GLU A 10 8.83 -1.88 -8.44
C GLU A 10 9.29 -1.24 -7.13
N GLU A 11 8.51 -0.30 -6.59
CA GLU A 11 8.80 0.37 -5.32
C GLU A 11 8.85 -0.60 -4.14
N VAL A 12 7.82 -1.45 -4.00
CA VAL A 12 7.75 -2.45 -2.93
C VAL A 12 8.82 -3.51 -3.10
N SER A 13 9.04 -3.99 -4.34
CA SER A 13 10.10 -4.97 -4.63
C SER A 13 11.48 -4.43 -4.25
N LYS A 14 11.76 -3.15 -4.54
CA LYS A 14 13.02 -2.50 -4.17
C LYS A 14 13.14 -2.37 -2.65
N ALA A 15 12.09 -1.89 -1.98
CA ALA A 15 12.07 -1.73 -0.53
C ALA A 15 12.38 -3.05 0.18
N LEU A 16 11.75 -4.14 -0.24
CA LEU A 16 12.00 -5.48 0.29
C LEU A 16 13.45 -5.93 0.06
N SER A 17 14.01 -5.70 -1.13
CA SER A 17 15.40 -6.08 -1.44
C SER A 17 16.45 -5.28 -0.64
N GLU A 18 16.12 -4.05 -0.26
CA GLU A 18 16.96 -3.15 0.54
C GLU A 18 16.74 -3.32 2.06
N GLY A 19 15.83 -4.22 2.49
CA GLY A 19 15.48 -4.40 3.90
C GLY A 19 14.74 -3.20 4.50
N LYS A 20 14.11 -2.36 3.69
CA LYS A 20 13.29 -1.23 4.15
C LYS A 20 11.94 -1.72 4.68
N PRO A 21 11.36 -1.05 5.69
CA PRO A 21 10.05 -1.41 6.21
C PRO A 21 8.96 -1.19 5.17
N VAL A 22 8.07 -2.18 5.03
CA VAL A 22 6.91 -2.17 4.14
C VAL A 22 5.65 -2.38 4.97
N VAL A 23 4.60 -1.61 4.71
CA VAL A 23 3.31 -1.70 5.40
C VAL A 23 2.21 -2.00 4.39
N ALA A 24 1.58 -3.16 4.51
CA ALA A 24 0.46 -3.55 3.64
C ALA A 24 -0.85 -2.84 4.04
N LEU A 25 -1.64 -2.44 3.05
CA LEU A 25 -2.95 -1.83 3.19
C LEU A 25 -4.03 -2.69 2.50
N GLU A 26 -5.20 -2.83 3.12
CA GLU A 26 -6.30 -3.58 2.51
C GLU A 26 -7.17 -2.72 1.57
N SER A 27 -7.77 -3.36 0.57
CA SER A 27 -8.66 -2.70 -0.41
C SER A 27 -10.15 -2.74 -0.03
N THR A 28 -10.55 -3.65 0.87
CA THR A 28 -11.96 -3.80 1.28
C THR A 28 -12.50 -2.54 1.94
N ILE A 29 -11.73 -1.91 2.83
CA ILE A 29 -12.09 -0.63 3.45
C ILE A 29 -12.32 0.48 2.42
N ILE A 30 -11.57 0.48 1.31
CA ILE A 30 -11.69 1.47 0.23
C ILE A 30 -12.97 1.24 -0.58
N SER A 31 -13.25 -0.02 -0.93
CA SER A 31 -14.37 -0.36 -1.81
C SER A 31 -15.71 -0.40 -1.10
N HIS A 32 -15.74 -0.89 0.14
CA HIS A 32 -16.97 -1.22 0.87
C HIS A 32 -17.04 -0.64 2.29
N GLY A 33 -15.90 -0.23 2.86
CA GLY A 33 -15.85 0.25 4.25
C GLY A 33 -16.15 1.73 4.43
N MET A 34 -16.05 2.55 3.38
CA MET A 34 -16.27 4.00 3.45
C MET A 34 -16.99 4.53 2.20
N PRO A 35 -17.83 5.58 2.35
CA PRO A 35 -18.45 6.23 1.20
C PRO A 35 -17.42 7.04 0.41
N TYR A 36 -17.68 7.21 -0.89
CA TYR A 36 -16.97 8.20 -1.71
C TYR A 36 -17.34 9.64 -1.28
N PRO A 37 -16.39 10.60 -1.24
CA PRO A 37 -14.96 10.51 -1.61
C PRO A 37 -14.02 10.05 -0.48
N LYS A 38 -14.57 9.87 0.73
CA LYS A 38 -13.79 9.59 1.94
C LYS A 38 -12.93 8.34 1.83
N ASN A 39 -13.36 7.33 1.09
CA ASN A 39 -12.57 6.14 0.83
C ASN A 39 -11.22 6.44 0.14
N VAL A 40 -11.23 7.19 -0.96
CA VAL A 40 -10.03 7.57 -1.71
C VAL A 40 -9.16 8.52 -0.90
N GLU A 41 -9.77 9.54 -0.28
CA GLU A 41 -9.05 10.49 0.58
C GLU A 41 -8.35 9.77 1.73
N THR A 42 -9.02 8.80 2.36
CA THR A 42 -8.44 8.03 3.47
C THR A 42 -7.29 7.16 2.99
N ALA A 43 -7.45 6.45 1.86
CA ALA A 43 -6.38 5.62 1.29
C ALA A 43 -5.10 6.43 1.02
N LEU A 44 -5.25 7.58 0.34
CA LEU A 44 -4.12 8.47 0.02
C LEU A 44 -3.47 9.06 1.28
N ASN A 45 -4.27 9.46 2.28
CA ASN A 45 -3.74 9.99 3.54
C ASN A 45 -2.96 8.94 4.32
N VAL A 46 -3.43 7.69 4.36
CA VAL A 46 -2.74 6.60 5.06
C VAL A 46 -1.42 6.27 4.36
N GLU A 47 -1.40 6.17 3.03
CA GLU A 47 -0.15 5.99 2.28
C GLU A 47 0.86 7.10 2.58
N LYS A 48 0.40 8.36 2.61
CA LYS A 48 1.23 9.51 2.95
C LYS A 48 1.82 9.39 4.36
N ILE A 49 1.01 9.04 5.35
CA ILE A 49 1.46 8.86 6.74
C ILE A 49 2.54 7.78 6.83
N ILE A 50 2.37 6.65 6.13
CA ILE A 50 3.36 5.56 6.11
C ILE A 50 4.70 6.06 5.56
N ARG A 51 4.65 6.81 4.45
CA ARG A 51 5.84 7.42 3.82
C ARG A 51 6.54 8.42 4.76
N GLU A 52 5.77 9.28 5.43
CA GLU A 52 6.28 10.25 6.41
C GLU A 52 6.98 9.57 7.60
N ASN A 53 6.58 8.34 7.94
CA ASN A 53 7.20 7.53 8.99
C ASN A 53 8.35 6.63 8.47
N GLY A 54 8.80 6.83 7.22
CA GLY A 54 9.97 6.15 6.66
C GLY A 54 9.73 4.72 6.16
N ALA A 55 8.46 4.32 5.98
CA ALA A 55 8.10 3.02 5.42
C ALA A 55 7.49 3.17 4.01
N VAL A 56 7.43 2.06 3.29
CA VAL A 56 6.82 1.98 1.95
C VAL A 56 5.42 1.34 2.05
N PRO A 57 4.35 2.00 1.63
CA PRO A 57 3.01 1.39 1.59
C PRO A 57 2.92 0.35 0.47
N ALA A 58 2.14 -0.71 0.68
CA ALA A 58 1.92 -1.80 -0.27
C ALA A 58 0.43 -2.20 -0.36
#